data_AF-A0A0B6YTU8-F1
#
_entry.id   AF-A0A0B6YTU8-F1
#
_cell.length_a   1.000
_cell.length_b   1.000
_cell.length_c   1.000
_cell.angle_alpha   90.00
_cell.angle_beta   90.00
_cell.angle_gamma   90.00
#
_symmetry.space_group_name_H-M   'P 1'
#
loop_
_entity.id
_entity.type
_entity.pdbx_description
1 polymer ?
#
loop_
_entity_poly.entity_id
_entity_poly.type
_entity_poly.pdbx_seq_one_letter_code
_entity_poly.pdbx_strand_id
1 'polypeptide(L)'
;PMSDCPKGFYERSADFVNTLYIAHIQQWDETCKMPKGTLARSLGEAGQIEPETEACLIEMSVDDSPFSDEVIQCLPKDLPWKIPESEFSYRKDLRRSCVFTIDPATARDLDDALSIEEIGKGMYQVGVHIADVSFFVHEDTELDVVASKRAT
;
A
#
# COMPACT_ATOMS: atom_id res chain seq x y z
N PRO A 1 24.44 -0.91 19.95
CA PRO A 1 25.66 -0.54 20.70
C PRO A 1 25.47 0.73 21.53
N MET A 2 26.32 1.01 22.53
CA MET A 2 26.15 2.23 23.34
C MET A 2 26.22 3.52 22.52
N SER A 3 26.99 3.49 21.42
CA SER A 3 27.09 4.56 20.42
C SER A 3 25.78 4.90 19.74
N ASP A 4 24.83 3.95 19.71
CA ASP A 4 23.58 4.09 18.98
C ASP A 4 22.48 4.70 19.87
N CYS A 5 22.73 4.79 21.19
CA CYS A 5 21.78 5.36 22.13
C CYS A 5 21.67 6.89 21.97
N PRO A 6 20.48 7.48 22.22
CA PRO A 6 20.30 8.93 22.23
C PRO A 6 21.28 9.63 23.18
N LYS A 7 21.67 10.86 22.81
CA LYS A 7 22.49 11.71 23.70
C LYS A 7 21.76 11.94 25.02
N GLY A 8 22.45 11.73 26.14
CA GLY A 8 21.87 11.92 27.46
C GLY A 8 21.14 10.69 28.03
N PHE A 9 21.07 9.58 27.27
CA PHE A 9 20.37 8.38 27.73
C PHE A 9 20.97 7.78 29.01
N TYR A 10 22.29 7.79 29.16
CA TYR A 10 22.95 7.21 30.33
C TYR A 10 22.83 8.10 31.58
N GLU A 11 22.78 9.41 31.39
CA GLU A 11 22.67 10.39 32.46
C GLU A 11 21.21 10.61 32.90
N ARG A 12 20.27 10.50 31.95
CA ARG A 12 18.84 10.79 32.14
C ARG A 12 17.96 9.74 31.46
N SER A 13 18.19 8.47 31.77
CA SER A 13 17.42 7.36 31.18
C SER A 13 15.91 7.46 31.45
N ALA A 14 15.53 8.12 32.56
CA ALA A 14 14.14 8.37 32.93
C ALA A 14 13.37 9.20 31.88
N ASP A 15 14.05 10.09 31.15
CA ASP A 15 13.44 10.94 30.12
C ASP A 15 12.92 10.12 28.93
N PHE A 16 13.40 8.89 28.75
CA PHE A 16 13.14 8.03 27.58
C PHE A 16 12.26 6.82 27.89
N VAL A 17 11.75 6.68 29.12
CA VAL A 17 10.97 5.50 29.56
C VAL A 17 9.73 5.28 28.71
N ASN A 18 9.13 6.37 28.23
CA ASN A 18 7.93 6.34 27.39
C ASN A 18 8.26 6.61 25.92
N THR A 19 9.49 6.43 25.47
CA THR A 19 9.87 6.66 24.06
C THR A 19 10.02 5.34 23.33
N LEU A 20 9.29 5.19 22.23
CA LEU A 20 9.40 4.05 21.33
C LEU A 20 10.62 4.19 20.43
N TYR A 21 11.33 3.08 20.24
CA TYR A 21 12.49 2.97 19.38
C TYR A 21 12.38 1.73 18.49
N ILE A 22 12.94 1.84 17.28
CA ILE A 22 13.16 0.68 16.42
C ILE A 22 14.55 0.14 16.71
N ALA A 23 14.65 -1.17 16.93
CA ALA A 23 15.90 -1.89 16.99
C ALA A 23 15.87 -3.10 16.06
N HIS A 24 16.97 -3.37 15.37
CA HIS A 24 17.12 -4.54 14.52
C HIS A 24 17.95 -5.59 15.24
N ILE A 25 17.42 -6.80 15.36
CA ILE A 25 18.19 -7.96 15.82
C ILE A 25 19.20 -8.31 14.73
N GLN A 26 20.48 -8.33 15.08
CA GLN A 26 21.58 -8.63 14.15
C GLN A 26 22.07 -10.06 14.31
N GLN A 27 22.21 -10.50 15.57
CA GLN A 27 22.80 -11.80 15.89
C GLN A 27 22.25 -12.30 17.21
N TRP A 28 22.00 -13.61 17.29
CA TRP A 28 21.68 -14.27 18.53
C TRP A 28 22.55 -15.52 18.68
N ASP A 29 23.63 -15.38 19.43
CA ASP A 29 24.55 -16.48 19.72
C ASP A 29 23.92 -17.46 20.71
N GLU A 30 24.14 -18.77 20.50
CA GLU A 30 23.58 -19.85 21.34
C GLU A 30 23.96 -19.74 22.82
N THR A 31 25.09 -19.09 23.12
CA THR A 31 25.60 -18.89 24.48
C THR A 31 25.08 -17.61 25.14
N CYS A 32 24.42 -16.73 24.38
CA CYS A 32 23.92 -15.45 24.86
C CYS A 32 22.42 -15.52 25.17
N LYS A 33 22.05 -15.11 26.39
CA LYS A 33 20.63 -15.07 26.81
C LYS A 33 19.80 -14.03 26.02
N MET A 34 20.41 -12.93 25.60
CA MET A 34 19.76 -11.85 24.87
C MET A 34 20.40 -11.70 23.48
N PRO A 35 19.60 -11.39 22.44
CA PRO A 35 20.15 -11.07 21.13
C PRO A 35 20.94 -9.76 21.16
N LYS A 36 21.88 -9.62 20.23
CA LYS A 36 22.55 -8.35 19.92
C LYS A 36 21.79 -7.66 18.79
N GLY A 37 21.65 -6.35 18.92
CA GLY A 37 20.98 -5.54 17.92
C GLY A 37 21.55 -4.13 17.82
N THR A 38 21.08 -3.42 16.80
CA THR A 38 21.40 -2.01 16.54
C THR A 38 20.14 -1.18 16.70
N LEU A 39 20.28 -0.03 17.36
CA LEU A 39 19.18 0.94 17.45
C LEU A 39 19.13 1.72 16.14
N ALA A 40 17.97 1.77 15.49
CA ALA A 40 17.82 2.49 14.23
C ALA A 40 17.45 3.96 14.46
N ARG A 41 16.29 4.22 15.07
CA ARG A 41 15.79 5.57 15.37
C ARG A 41 14.68 5.56 16.42
N SER A 42 14.36 6.76 16.92
CA SER A 42 13.19 7.03 17.75
C SER A 42 11.94 7.16 16.88
N LEU A 43 10.83 6.61 17.34
CA LEU A 43 9.50 6.78 16.73
C LEU A 43 8.74 7.94 17.38
N GLY A 44 8.79 8.03 18.71
CA GLY A 44 8.08 9.06 19.46
C GLY A 44 7.61 8.56 20.81
N GLU A 45 6.67 9.26 21.42
CA GLU A 45 6.11 8.87 22.72
C GLU A 45 5.12 7.71 22.58
N ALA A 46 5.22 6.72 23.46
CA ALA A 46 4.33 5.58 23.55
C ALA A 46 2.90 6.03 23.86
N GLY A 47 1.91 5.39 23.24
CA GLY A 47 0.50 5.75 23.35
C GLY A 47 0.04 6.90 22.45
N GLN A 48 0.94 7.54 21.69
CA GLN A 48 0.55 8.47 20.62
C GLN A 48 0.22 7.70 19.34
N ILE A 49 -0.78 8.15 18.60
CA ILE A 49 -1.33 7.40 17.45
C ILE A 49 -0.27 7.20 16.35
N GLU A 50 0.45 8.26 15.99
CA GLU A 50 1.39 8.24 14.86
C GLU A 50 2.61 7.35 15.14
N PRO A 51 3.32 7.46 16.29
CA PRO A 51 4.42 6.55 16.62
C PRO A 51 3.99 5.08 16.75
N GLU A 52 2.81 4.81 17.32
CA GLU A 52 2.30 3.44 17.46
C GLU A 52 1.89 2.85 16.10
N THR A 53 1.27 3.66 15.23
CA THR A 53 0.93 3.24 13.87
C THR A 53 2.18 2.87 13.09
N GLU A 54 3.20 3.72 13.14
CA GLU A 54 4.50 3.46 12.50
C GLU A 54 5.19 2.21 13.09
N ALA A 55 5.12 2.03 14.42
CA ALA A 55 5.62 0.82 15.07
C ALA A 55 4.92 -0.45 14.54
N CYS A 56 3.59 -0.43 14.43
CA CYS A 56 2.82 -1.55 13.90
C CYS A 56 3.16 -1.87 12.43
N LEU A 57 3.30 -0.84 11.58
CA LEU A 57 3.66 -1.03 10.17
C LEU A 57 5.02 -1.72 10.06
N ILE A 58 6.02 -1.27 10.82
CA ILE A 58 7.37 -1.83 10.80
C ILE A 58 7.40 -3.24 11.37
N GLU A 59 6.72 -3.50 12.49
CA GLU A 59 6.66 -4.83 13.10
C GLU A 59 6.03 -5.86 12.16
N MET A 60 5.01 -5.45 11.41
CA MET A 60 4.33 -6.28 10.41
C MET A 60 5.03 -6.27 9.04
N SER A 61 6.16 -5.56 8.90
CA SER A 61 6.90 -5.42 7.65
C SER A 61 6.06 -4.87 6.48
N VAL A 62 5.15 -3.94 6.79
CA VAL A 62 4.35 -3.21 5.80
C VAL A 62 5.18 -2.05 5.25
N ASP A 63 5.38 -2.05 3.93
CA ASP A 63 6.07 -0.96 3.22
C ASP A 63 5.11 0.21 2.96
N ASP A 64 5.21 1.26 3.77
CA ASP A 64 4.46 2.51 3.64
C ASP A 64 5.26 3.62 2.94
N SER A 65 6.42 3.32 2.36
CA SER A 65 7.26 4.35 1.74
C SER A 65 6.56 4.98 0.52
N PRO A 66 6.91 6.22 0.15
CA PRO A 66 6.54 6.76 -1.15
C PRO A 66 7.04 5.85 -2.29
N PHE A 67 6.30 5.84 -3.40
CA PHE A 67 6.76 5.16 -4.63
C PHE A 67 8.02 5.85 -5.19
N SER A 68 8.93 5.06 -5.75
CA SER A 68 10.16 5.58 -6.36
C SER A 68 9.88 6.25 -7.71
N ASP A 69 10.82 7.07 -8.18
CA ASP A 69 10.70 7.74 -9.48
C ASP A 69 10.60 6.72 -10.64
N GLU A 70 11.25 5.56 -10.53
CA GLU A 70 11.17 4.49 -11.51
C GLU A 70 9.75 3.90 -11.60
N VAL A 71 9.09 3.70 -10.45
CA VAL A 71 7.69 3.27 -10.40
C VAL A 71 6.77 4.33 -11.02
N ILE A 72 6.95 5.60 -10.66
CA ILE A 72 6.15 6.70 -11.20
C ILE A 72 6.34 6.85 -12.72
N GLN A 73 7.52 6.55 -13.24
CA GLN A 73 7.80 6.59 -14.69
C GLN A 73 7.05 5.52 -15.50
N CYS A 74 6.54 4.46 -14.86
CA CYS A 74 5.68 3.45 -15.50
C CYS A 74 4.27 3.98 -15.76
N LEU A 75 3.85 5.08 -15.12
CA LEU A 75 2.52 5.64 -15.29
C LEU A 75 2.35 6.34 -16.65
N PRO A 76 1.11 6.48 -17.16
CA PRO A 76 0.84 7.26 -18.37
C PRO A 76 1.33 8.71 -18.23
N LYS A 77 2.08 9.17 -19.23
CA LYS A 77 2.74 10.49 -19.20
C LYS A 77 1.89 11.60 -19.81
N ASP A 78 1.01 11.27 -20.75
CA ASP A 78 0.14 12.22 -21.42
C ASP A 78 -1.07 12.54 -20.53
N LEU A 79 -0.95 13.63 -19.76
CA LEU A 79 -1.99 14.08 -18.82
C LEU A 79 -2.70 15.34 -19.35
N PRO A 80 -4.05 15.40 -19.31
CA PRO A 80 -4.96 14.37 -18.78
C PRO A 80 -5.06 13.16 -19.71
N TRP A 81 -4.95 11.97 -19.12
CA TRP A 81 -4.99 10.72 -19.85
C TRP A 81 -6.36 10.48 -20.49
N LYS A 82 -6.37 9.92 -21.70
CA LYS A 82 -7.56 9.53 -22.44
C LYS A 82 -7.37 8.14 -23.01
N ILE A 83 -8.47 7.39 -23.11
CA ILE A 83 -8.50 6.08 -23.75
C ILE A 83 -8.06 6.22 -25.22
N PRO A 84 -7.03 5.51 -25.68
CA PRO A 84 -6.62 5.52 -27.09
C PRO A 84 -7.74 5.06 -28.04
N GLU A 85 -7.84 5.66 -29.23
CA GLU A 85 -8.92 5.32 -30.19
C GLU A 85 -8.90 3.84 -30.62
N SER A 86 -7.70 3.23 -30.66
CA SER A 86 -7.52 1.82 -30.99
C SER A 86 -8.25 0.88 -30.01
N GLU A 87 -8.40 1.25 -28.74
CA GLU A 87 -9.06 0.45 -27.71
C GLU A 87 -10.55 0.21 -28.03
N PHE A 88 -11.20 1.16 -28.70
CA PHE A 88 -12.62 1.05 -29.04
C PHE A 88 -12.91 0.01 -30.12
N SER A 89 -11.88 -0.46 -30.84
CA SER A 89 -12.08 -1.42 -31.94
C SER A 89 -12.35 -2.85 -31.47
N TYR A 90 -11.87 -3.22 -30.27
CA TYR A 90 -11.97 -4.58 -29.75
C TYR A 90 -12.68 -4.67 -28.39
N ARG A 91 -12.84 -3.55 -27.67
CA ARG A 91 -13.65 -3.49 -26.45
C ARG A 91 -15.13 -3.34 -26.78
N LYS A 92 -15.99 -3.98 -25.98
CA LYS A 92 -17.44 -3.78 -26.05
C LYS A 92 -17.81 -2.44 -25.40
N ASP A 93 -18.41 -1.54 -26.18
CA ASP A 93 -18.86 -0.23 -25.66
C ASP A 93 -20.17 -0.37 -24.87
N LEU A 94 -20.08 -0.25 -23.54
CA LEU A 94 -21.20 -0.30 -22.61
C LEU A 94 -21.54 1.08 -22.02
N ARG A 95 -20.98 2.18 -22.53
CA ARG A 95 -21.18 3.53 -21.96
C ARG A 95 -22.62 4.03 -22.00
N ARG A 96 -23.50 3.39 -22.79
CA ARG A 96 -24.93 3.70 -22.86
C ARG A 96 -25.79 2.87 -21.90
N SER A 97 -25.21 1.86 -21.25
CA SER A 97 -25.88 1.03 -20.25
C SER A 97 -25.95 1.74 -18.91
N CYS A 98 -26.96 1.42 -18.09
CA CYS A 98 -27.01 1.87 -16.70
C CYS A 98 -26.05 1.02 -15.86
N VAL A 99 -24.86 1.57 -15.60
CA VAL A 99 -23.81 0.96 -14.80
C VAL A 99 -23.57 1.84 -13.56
N PHE A 100 -23.43 1.25 -12.38
CA PHE A 100 -23.26 1.95 -11.12
C PHE A 100 -22.41 1.14 -10.13
N THR A 101 -21.83 1.78 -9.12
CA THR A 101 -21.08 1.13 -8.03
C THR A 101 -21.88 1.20 -6.72
N ILE A 102 -21.54 0.37 -5.73
CA ILE A 102 -22.16 0.38 -4.40
C ILE A 102 -21.06 0.30 -3.34
N ASP A 103 -20.72 1.45 -2.75
CA ASP A 103 -19.53 1.58 -1.91
C ASP A 103 -19.80 2.39 -0.64
N PRO A 104 -18.98 2.24 0.41
CA PRO A 104 -18.98 3.17 1.54
C PRO A 104 -18.73 4.61 1.09
N ALA A 105 -19.30 5.59 1.82
CA ALA A 105 -19.14 7.01 1.52
C ALA A 105 -17.67 7.51 1.56
N THR A 106 -16.76 6.73 2.14
CA THR A 106 -15.33 7.03 2.27
C THR A 106 -14.45 6.28 1.27
N ALA A 107 -15.03 5.48 0.37
CA ALA A 107 -14.27 4.73 -0.63
C ALA A 107 -13.49 5.69 -1.56
N ARG A 108 -12.25 5.32 -1.90
CA ARG A 108 -11.36 6.12 -2.76
C ARG A 108 -11.04 5.41 -4.07
N ASP A 109 -11.10 4.10 -4.04
CA ASP A 109 -10.74 3.11 -5.04
C ASP A 109 -12.00 2.30 -5.36
N LEU A 110 -12.57 2.53 -6.55
CA LEU A 110 -13.79 1.87 -7.01
C LEU A 110 -13.42 0.87 -8.12
N ASP A 111 -13.23 -0.39 -7.74
CA ASP A 111 -12.71 -1.41 -8.64
C ASP A 111 -13.78 -2.22 -9.35
N ASP A 112 -15.03 -2.19 -8.86
CA ASP A 112 -16.16 -2.88 -9.45
C ASP A 112 -17.35 -1.97 -9.74
N ALA A 113 -18.12 -2.36 -10.76
CA ALA A 113 -19.40 -1.77 -11.08
C ALA A 113 -20.39 -2.85 -11.51
N LEU A 114 -21.67 -2.57 -11.34
CA LEU A 114 -22.78 -3.48 -11.61
C LEU A 114 -23.75 -2.87 -12.62
N SER A 115 -24.39 -3.75 -13.38
CA SER A 115 -25.56 -3.40 -14.21
C SER A 115 -26.54 -4.55 -14.24
N ILE A 116 -27.83 -4.24 -14.34
CA ILE A 116 -28.88 -5.24 -14.53
C ILE A 116 -29.88 -4.75 -15.57
N GLU A 117 -30.22 -5.62 -16.52
CA GLU A 117 -31.20 -5.35 -17.57
C GLU A 117 -32.10 -6.57 -17.77
N GLU A 118 -33.41 -6.38 -17.84
CA GLU A 118 -34.35 -7.45 -18.21
C GLU A 118 -34.31 -7.66 -19.74
N ILE A 119 -33.93 -8.85 -20.18
CA ILE A 119 -33.79 -9.21 -21.60
C ILE A 119 -34.99 -10.03 -22.13
N GLY A 120 -36.07 -10.07 -21.36
CA GLY A 120 -37.35 -10.70 -21.70
C GLY A 120 -37.59 -12.06 -21.05
N LYS A 121 -38.87 -12.44 -20.94
CA LYS A 121 -39.34 -13.69 -20.31
C LYS A 121 -38.86 -13.86 -18.84
N GLY A 122 -38.69 -12.75 -18.12
CA GLY A 122 -38.17 -12.78 -16.75
C GLY A 122 -36.68 -13.17 -16.65
N MET A 123 -35.93 -13.12 -17.77
CA MET A 123 -34.48 -13.29 -17.76
C MET A 123 -33.78 -11.95 -17.61
N TYR A 124 -32.70 -11.95 -16.85
CA TYR A 124 -31.90 -10.76 -16.59
C TYR A 124 -30.47 -10.96 -17.08
N GLN A 125 -29.92 -9.94 -17.70
CA GLN A 125 -28.49 -9.82 -17.95
C GLN A 125 -27.88 -9.02 -16.79
N VAL A 126 -27.07 -9.70 -15.98
CA VAL A 126 -26.28 -9.06 -14.93
C VAL A 126 -24.86 -8.88 -15.45
N GLY A 127 -24.33 -7.67 -15.31
CA GLY A 127 -22.94 -7.34 -15.63
C GLY A 127 -22.17 -7.04 -14.35
N VAL A 128 -20.99 -7.65 -14.22
CA VAL A 128 -19.97 -7.29 -13.24
C VAL A 128 -18.79 -6.75 -14.04
N HIS A 129 -18.48 -5.47 -13.83
CA HIS A 129 -17.48 -4.72 -14.58
C HIS A 129 -16.33 -4.40 -13.63
N ILE A 130 -15.17 -5.01 -13.83
CA ILE A 130 -14.00 -4.81 -12.98
C ILE A 130 -13.03 -3.84 -13.67
N ALA A 131 -12.39 -2.97 -12.91
CA ALA A 131 -11.33 -2.10 -13.38
C ALA A 131 -10.22 -2.92 -14.07
N ASP A 132 -9.87 -2.52 -15.29
CA ASP A 132 -8.84 -3.18 -16.08
C ASP A 132 -7.45 -2.67 -15.66
N VAL A 133 -7.04 -2.99 -14.42
CA VAL A 133 -5.73 -2.59 -13.88
C VAL A 133 -4.59 -3.19 -14.69
N SER A 134 -4.78 -4.37 -15.27
CA SER A 134 -3.80 -5.04 -16.16
C SER A 134 -3.47 -4.25 -17.42
N PHE A 135 -4.35 -3.36 -17.87
CA PHE A 135 -4.02 -2.45 -18.96
C PHE A 135 -2.94 -1.43 -18.56
N PHE A 136 -2.83 -1.08 -17.28
CA PHE A 136 -1.91 -0.05 -16.77
C PHE A 136 -0.67 -0.64 -16.08
N VAL A 137 -0.80 -1.80 -15.44
CA VAL A 137 0.30 -2.49 -14.76
C VAL A 137 0.77 -3.62 -15.66
N HIS A 138 1.89 -3.39 -16.36
CA HIS A 138 2.49 -4.38 -17.23
C HIS A 138 3.48 -5.27 -16.46
N GLU A 139 3.47 -6.56 -16.76
CA GLU A 139 4.37 -7.56 -16.18
C GLU A 139 5.85 -7.13 -16.32
N ASP A 140 6.65 -7.46 -15.32
CA ASP A 140 8.10 -7.20 -15.26
C ASP A 140 8.48 -5.70 -15.25
N THR A 141 7.53 -4.80 -15.01
CA THR A 141 7.82 -3.37 -14.77
C THR A 141 8.10 -3.10 -13.30
N GLU A 142 8.76 -1.97 -12.98
CA GLU A 142 8.98 -1.57 -11.57
C GLU A 142 7.66 -1.38 -10.81
N LEU A 143 6.60 -0.95 -11.50
CA LEU A 143 5.26 -0.85 -10.93
C LEU A 143 4.68 -2.23 -10.59
N ASP A 144 4.84 -3.23 -11.45
CA ASP A 144 4.44 -4.61 -11.17
C ASP A 144 5.25 -5.23 -10.02
N VAL A 145 6.58 -5.03 -10.04
CA VAL A 145 7.47 -5.52 -8.98
C VAL A 145 7.09 -4.94 -7.61
N VAL A 146 6.81 -3.63 -7.52
CA VAL A 146 6.40 -3.04 -6.23
C VAL A 146 4.97 -3.46 -5.84
N ALA A 147 4.05 -3.58 -6.79
CA ALA A 147 2.70 -4.08 -6.53
C ALA A 147 2.75 -5.52 -5.99
N SER A 148 3.57 -6.39 -6.59
CA SER A 148 3.80 -7.77 -6.13
C SER A 148 4.41 -7.82 -4.73
N LYS A 149 5.38 -6.95 -4.42
CA LYS A 149 6.01 -6.86 -3.09
C LYS A 149 5.04 -6.40 -2.01
N ARG A 150 4.19 -5.41 -2.30
CA ARG A 150 3.19 -4.89 -1.34
C ARG A 150 1.99 -5.82 -1.22
N ALA A 151 1.66 -6.53 -2.29
CA ALA A 151 0.63 -7.56 -2.42
C ALA A 151 -0.83 -7.10 -2.22
N THR A 152 -1.13 -6.25 -1.24
CA THR A 152 -2.47 -5.73 -0.93
C THR A 152 -2.43 -4.34 -0.29
#